data_AF-A0A9D8ZC06-F1
#
_entry.id   AF-A0A9D8ZC06-F1
#
_cell.length_a   1.000
_cell.length_b   1.000
_cell.length_c   1.000
_cell.angle_alpha   90.00
_cell.angle_beta   90.00
_cell.angle_gamma   90.00
#
_symmetry.space_group_name_H-M   'P 1'
#
loop_
_entity.id
_entity.type
_entity.pdbx_description
1 polymer ?
#
loop_
_entity_poly.entity_id
_entity_poly.type
_entity_poly.pdbx_seq_one_letter_code
_entity_poly.pdbx_strand_id
1 'polypeptide(L)'
;MITDTSRYFGAVFSYIVDRWDGSVAIRKAYEDFAGFYLLNERLPIYIKYSSQRRGPWKFTFHKEHQERQQFLAEVHKECIMIFVCGRDGIVALKHQDFRAVLDENFEAQESVTVRRRHNKMYQIKGRDGVLEKRISRNSLAEALHPMRSRIQVSP
;
A
#
# COMPACT_ATOMS: atom_id res chain seq x y z
N MET A 1 16.43 -13.48 -15.32
CA MET A 1 16.53 -12.65 -14.09
C MET A 1 15.13 -12.17 -13.75
N ILE A 2 14.67 -12.29 -12.50
CA ILE A 2 13.35 -11.80 -12.09
C ILE A 2 13.44 -10.28 -11.90
N THR A 3 12.48 -9.52 -12.44
CA THR A 3 12.46 -8.06 -12.25
C THR A 3 12.16 -7.71 -10.79
N ASP A 4 12.66 -6.56 -10.32
CA ASP A 4 12.34 -6.09 -8.97
C ASP A 4 10.83 -5.94 -8.77
N THR A 5 10.10 -5.47 -9.79
CA THR A 5 8.63 -5.40 -9.75
C THR A 5 8.00 -6.77 -9.51
N SER A 6 8.34 -7.79 -10.31
CA SER A 6 7.81 -9.16 -10.11
C SER A 6 8.17 -9.71 -8.74
N ARG A 7 9.38 -9.43 -8.26
CA ARG A 7 9.86 -9.88 -6.94
C ARG A 7 9.08 -9.24 -5.79
N TYR A 8 8.97 -7.91 -5.78
CA TYR A 8 8.39 -7.18 -4.65
C TYR A 8 6.86 -7.20 -4.67
N PHE A 9 6.23 -7.10 -5.85
CA PHE A 9 4.78 -7.23 -5.96
C PHE A 9 4.36 -8.69 -5.72
N GLY A 10 5.13 -9.65 -6.21
CA GLY A 10 4.92 -11.07 -5.91
C GLY A 10 4.91 -11.37 -4.41
N ALA A 11 5.78 -10.72 -3.62
CA ALA A 11 5.77 -10.87 -2.16
C ALA A 11 4.46 -10.36 -1.53
N VAL A 12 3.88 -9.26 -2.04
CA VAL A 12 2.58 -8.76 -1.59
C VAL A 12 1.46 -9.71 -1.97
N PHE A 13 1.44 -10.21 -3.21
CA PHE A 13 0.41 -11.13 -3.67
C PHE A 13 0.47 -12.48 -2.96
N SER A 14 1.66 -13.06 -2.77
CA SER A 14 1.83 -14.27 -1.96
C SER A 14 1.29 -14.04 -0.55
N TYR A 15 1.66 -12.93 0.10
CA TYR A 15 1.16 -12.61 1.44
C TYR A 15 -0.37 -12.55 1.50
N ILE A 16 -1.00 -11.92 0.51
CA ILE A 16 -2.45 -11.79 0.43
C ILE A 16 -3.07 -13.18 0.25
N VAL A 17 -2.66 -13.94 -0.77
CA VAL A 17 -3.19 -15.28 -1.09
C VAL A 17 -3.05 -16.22 0.11
N ASP A 18 -1.86 -16.27 0.73
CA ASP A 18 -1.57 -17.19 1.83
C ASP A 18 -2.39 -16.93 3.09
N ARG A 19 -2.92 -15.70 3.23
CA ARG A 19 -3.66 -15.30 4.43
C ARG A 19 -5.14 -15.08 4.15
N TRP A 20 -5.56 -15.02 2.90
CA TRP A 20 -6.94 -14.73 2.54
C TRP A 20 -7.80 -15.96 2.80
N ASP A 21 -8.98 -15.76 3.37
CA ASP A 21 -9.92 -16.85 3.58
C ASP A 21 -10.68 -17.09 2.27
N GLY A 22 -10.48 -18.25 1.65
CA GLY A 22 -11.10 -18.60 0.37
C GLY A 22 -10.38 -18.03 -0.86
N SER A 23 -11.11 -17.74 -1.92
CA SER A 23 -10.54 -17.27 -3.19
C SER A 23 -10.26 -15.77 -3.18
N VAL A 24 -9.18 -15.40 -3.89
CA VAL A 24 -8.82 -14.01 -4.15
C VAL A 24 -8.59 -13.81 -5.65
N ALA A 25 -9.42 -12.97 -6.26
CA ALA A 25 -9.25 -12.45 -7.60
C ALA A 25 -8.44 -11.15 -7.54
N ILE A 26 -7.42 -11.06 -8.39
CA ILE A 26 -6.53 -9.89 -8.48
C ILE A 26 -6.51 -9.45 -9.94
N ARG A 27 -6.92 -8.21 -10.20
CA ARG A 27 -6.79 -7.59 -11.52
C ARG A 27 -6.06 -6.27 -11.42
N LYS A 28 -5.47 -5.79 -12.52
CA LYS A 28 -5.00 -4.41 -12.57
C LYS A 28 -6.20 -3.46 -12.46
N ALA A 29 -6.01 -2.34 -11.75
CA ALA A 29 -7.02 -1.27 -11.73
C ALA A 29 -6.83 -0.27 -12.88
N TYR A 30 -5.61 -0.17 -13.40
CA TYR A 30 -5.25 0.64 -14.57
C TYR A 30 -4.24 -0.11 -15.43
N GLU A 31 -4.35 0.00 -16.75
CA GLU A 31 -3.36 -0.62 -17.66
C GLU A 31 -2.05 0.17 -17.73
N ASP A 32 -2.16 1.50 -17.72
CA ASP A 32 -1.01 2.40 -17.92
C ASP A 32 -0.27 2.75 -16.63
N PHE A 33 -0.80 2.39 -15.46
CA PHE A 33 -0.20 2.69 -14.18
C PHE A 33 0.20 1.42 -13.42
N ALA A 34 1.52 1.26 -13.24
CA ALA A 34 2.06 0.15 -12.46
C ALA A 34 1.68 0.26 -10.97
N GLY A 35 1.47 -0.90 -10.34
CA GLY A 35 1.25 -0.99 -8.89
C GLY A 35 -0.20 -0.90 -8.46
N PHE A 36 -1.12 -0.49 -9.33
CA PHE A 36 -2.55 -0.39 -9.01
C PHE A 36 -3.28 -1.70 -9.33
N TYR A 37 -3.89 -2.29 -8.31
CA TYR A 37 -4.65 -3.54 -8.43
C TYR A 37 -5.98 -3.45 -7.69
N LEU A 38 -6.92 -4.29 -8.08
CA LEU A 38 -8.22 -4.43 -7.46
C LEU A 38 -8.41 -5.87 -6.99
N LEU A 39 -8.61 -6.05 -5.69
CA LEU A 39 -8.87 -7.34 -5.06
C LEU A 39 -10.37 -7.61 -5.01
N ASN A 40 -10.81 -8.77 -5.49
CA ASN A 40 -12.21 -9.21 -5.52
C ASN A 40 -13.17 -8.13 -6.05
N GLU A 41 -12.70 -7.36 -7.04
CA GLU A 41 -13.42 -6.23 -7.66
C GLU A 41 -13.85 -5.10 -6.70
N ARG A 42 -13.38 -5.12 -5.45
CA ARG A 42 -13.91 -4.26 -4.37
C ARG A 42 -12.85 -3.44 -3.67
N LEU A 43 -11.66 -4.00 -3.44
CA LEU A 43 -10.62 -3.33 -2.66
C LEU A 43 -9.43 -2.93 -3.52
N PRO A 44 -9.28 -1.65 -3.85
CA PRO A 44 -8.12 -1.20 -4.59
C PRO A 44 -6.91 -1.15 -3.65
N ILE A 45 -5.77 -1.61 -4.17
CA ILE A 45 -4.47 -1.52 -3.53
C ILE A 45 -3.49 -0.82 -4.47
N TYR A 46 -2.61 -0.01 -3.93
CA TYR A 46 -1.51 0.60 -4.67
C TYR A 46 -0.17 0.23 -4.06
N ILE A 47 0.58 -0.60 -4.79
CA ILE A 47 1.86 -1.13 -4.36
C ILE A 47 3.00 -0.28 -4.93
N LYS A 48 3.89 0.18 -4.04
CA LYS A 48 5.21 0.71 -4.39
C LYS A 48 6.29 -0.06 -3.65
N TYR A 49 7.47 -0.15 -4.25
CA TYR A 49 8.61 -0.81 -3.63
C TYR A 49 9.84 0.11 -3.61
N SER A 50 10.76 -0.20 -2.70
CA SER A 50 12.11 0.32 -2.70
C SER A 50 13.07 -0.87 -2.64
N SER A 51 14.07 -0.91 -3.52
CA SER A 51 15.08 -1.97 -3.54
C SER A 51 16.23 -1.74 -2.53
N GLN A 52 16.21 -0.61 -1.80
CA GLN A 52 17.22 -0.34 -0.78
C GLN A 52 17.23 -1.41 0.31
N ARG A 53 18.44 -1.90 0.64
CA ARG A 53 18.65 -2.93 1.66
C ARG A 53 18.37 -2.43 3.09
N ARG A 54 18.61 -1.15 3.36
CA ARG A 54 18.42 -0.53 4.69
C ARG A 54 17.64 0.76 4.52
N GLY A 55 16.74 1.03 5.45
CA GLY A 55 15.98 2.28 5.46
C GLY A 55 16.85 3.48 5.86
N PRO A 56 16.27 4.69 5.77
CA PRO A 56 14.86 4.95 5.43
C PRO A 56 14.55 4.69 3.94
N TRP A 57 13.43 4.03 3.66
CA TRP A 57 12.96 3.75 2.30
C TRP A 57 12.09 4.89 1.79
N LYS A 58 12.44 5.46 0.64
CA LYS A 58 11.69 6.56 0.01
C LYS A 58 10.82 6.05 -1.14
N PHE A 59 9.59 6.53 -1.22
CA PHE A 59 8.61 6.21 -2.25
C PHE A 59 8.09 7.51 -2.85
N THR A 60 8.33 7.69 -4.14
CA THR A 60 7.97 8.91 -4.85
C THR A 60 6.62 8.79 -5.54
N PHE A 61 5.84 9.86 -5.47
CA PHE A 61 4.53 10.02 -6.09
C PHE A 61 4.59 11.20 -7.05
N HIS A 62 4.07 11.00 -8.25
CA HIS A 62 3.77 12.08 -9.17
C HIS A 62 2.30 12.44 -9.00
N LYS A 63 1.92 13.65 -9.38
CA LYS A 63 0.54 14.12 -9.30
C LYS A 63 -0.48 13.10 -9.82
N GLU A 64 -0.26 12.57 -11.02
CA GLU A 64 -1.12 11.56 -11.65
C GLU A 64 -1.29 10.30 -10.78
N HIS A 65 -0.23 9.84 -10.11
CA HIS A 65 -0.32 8.68 -9.21
C HIS A 65 -1.27 8.96 -8.04
N GLN A 66 -1.27 10.18 -7.52
CA GLN A 66 -2.14 10.55 -6.40
C GLN A 66 -3.57 10.77 -6.85
N GLU A 67 -3.79 11.38 -8.01
CA GLU A 67 -5.12 11.52 -8.60
C GLU A 67 -5.77 10.15 -8.84
N ARG A 68 -5.03 9.17 -9.37
CA ARG A 68 -5.52 7.79 -9.55
C ARG A 68 -5.82 7.10 -8.23
N GLN A 69 -4.96 7.27 -7.24
CA GLN A 69 -5.15 6.73 -5.90
C GLN A 69 -6.38 7.33 -5.22
N GLN A 70 -6.56 8.64 -5.32
CA GLN A 70 -7.70 9.39 -4.79
C GLN A 70 -9.01 8.94 -5.45
N PHE A 71 -9.03 8.87 -6.79
CA PHE A 71 -10.20 8.39 -7.53
C PHE A 71 -10.63 6.98 -7.06
N LEU A 72 -9.69 6.05 -6.92
CA LEU A 72 -10.00 4.71 -6.41
C LEU A 72 -10.55 4.74 -4.98
N ALA A 73 -9.98 5.58 -4.11
CA ALA A 73 -10.46 5.76 -2.74
C ALA A 73 -11.88 6.34 -2.70
N GLU A 74 -12.23 7.26 -3.58
CA GLU A 74 -13.57 7.87 -3.65
C GLU A 74 -14.64 6.87 -4.13
N VAL A 75 -14.30 6.10 -5.18
CA VAL A 75 -15.18 5.10 -5.78
C VAL A 75 -15.39 3.91 -4.84
N HIS A 76 -14.31 3.38 -4.26
CA HIS A 76 -14.35 2.17 -3.44
C HIS A 76 -14.41 2.43 -1.92
N LYS A 77 -14.44 3.71 -1.51
CA LYS A 77 -14.41 4.19 -0.11
C LYS A 77 -13.13 3.85 0.65
N GLU A 78 -12.14 3.30 -0.03
CA GLU A 78 -10.83 2.96 0.50
C GLU A 78 -9.88 2.71 -0.67
N CYS A 79 -8.59 2.96 -0.47
CA CYS A 79 -7.53 2.47 -1.33
C CYS A 79 -6.27 2.27 -0.49
N ILE A 80 -5.86 1.01 -0.31
CA ILE A 80 -4.78 0.66 0.60
C ILE A 80 -3.43 0.90 -0.09
N MET A 81 -2.62 1.74 0.54
CA MET A 81 -1.24 1.99 0.11
C MET A 81 -0.34 0.92 0.67
N ILE A 82 0.44 0.26 -0.18
CA ILE A 82 1.35 -0.82 0.21
C ILE A 82 2.78 -0.44 -0.17
N PHE A 83 3.66 -0.39 0.82
CA PHE A 83 5.07 -0.05 0.70
C PHE A 83 5.93 -1.27 1.00
N VAL A 84 6.62 -1.79 -0.02
CA VAL A 84 7.58 -2.88 0.14
C VAL A 84 8.96 -2.31 0.44
N CYS A 85 9.42 -2.49 1.69
CA CYS A 85 10.66 -1.93 2.23
C CYS A 85 11.85 -2.88 1.97
N GLY A 86 12.19 -3.09 0.70
CA GLY A 86 13.24 -4.01 0.28
C GLY A 86 13.00 -5.42 0.83
N ARG A 87 13.95 -5.92 1.63
CA ARG A 87 13.84 -7.22 2.32
C ARG A 87 13.38 -7.11 3.78
N ASP A 88 13.09 -5.92 4.28
CA ASP A 88 12.73 -5.71 5.69
C ASP A 88 11.28 -6.11 5.99
N GLY A 89 10.33 -5.66 5.17
CA GLY A 89 8.91 -5.96 5.36
C GLY A 89 7.98 -5.18 4.44
N ILE A 90 6.69 -5.39 4.65
CA ILE A 90 5.59 -4.74 3.93
C ILE A 90 4.86 -3.84 4.93
N VAL A 91 4.64 -2.59 4.54
CA VAL A 91 3.90 -1.59 5.32
C VAL A 91 2.65 -1.21 4.56
N ALA A 92 1.49 -1.32 5.19
CA ALA A 92 0.22 -0.91 4.58
C ALA A 92 -0.41 0.27 5.34
N LEU A 93 -0.94 1.23 4.61
CA LEU A 93 -1.70 2.37 5.13
C LEU A 93 -3.08 2.41 4.51
N LYS A 94 -4.08 2.76 5.32
CA LYS A 94 -5.38 3.18 4.81
C LYS A 94 -5.26 4.54 4.15
N HIS A 95 -6.22 4.86 3.29
CA HIS A 95 -6.23 6.12 2.56
C HIS A 95 -6.10 7.33 3.49
N GLN A 96 -6.87 7.37 4.59
CA GLN A 96 -6.80 8.46 5.57
C GLN A 96 -5.39 8.66 6.17
N ASP A 97 -4.69 7.58 6.52
CA ASP A 97 -3.33 7.67 7.07
C ASP A 97 -2.31 8.14 6.03
N PHE A 98 -2.55 7.81 4.76
CA PHE A 98 -1.73 8.28 3.65
C PHE A 98 -1.95 9.76 3.38
N ARG A 99 -3.21 10.22 3.40
CA ARG A 99 -3.55 11.65 3.29
C ARG A 99 -3.02 12.47 4.47
N ALA A 100 -2.92 11.89 5.66
CA ALA A 100 -2.31 12.56 6.80
C ALA A 100 -0.81 12.89 6.62
N VAL A 101 -0.13 12.33 5.60
CA VAL A 101 1.29 12.60 5.35
C VAL A 101 1.59 13.28 4.00
N LEU A 102 0.65 13.30 3.05
CA LEU A 102 0.79 13.95 1.73
C LEU A 102 -0.45 14.81 1.33
N ASP A 103 -1.27 15.21 2.32
CA ASP A 103 -2.52 15.99 2.22
C ASP A 103 -3.41 15.72 0.98
N GLU A 104 -4.32 16.62 0.61
CA GLU A 104 -5.16 16.50 -0.60
C GLU A 104 -4.72 17.44 -1.74
N ASN A 105 -3.69 18.25 -1.52
CA ASN A 105 -3.15 19.18 -2.48
C ASN A 105 -1.96 18.57 -3.24
N PHE A 106 -2.27 17.86 -4.32
CA PHE A 106 -1.26 17.07 -5.02
C PHE A 106 -0.23 17.90 -5.77
N GLU A 107 1.02 17.74 -5.33
CA GLU A 107 2.18 18.38 -5.91
C GLU A 107 2.66 17.64 -7.17
N ALA A 108 3.43 18.33 -8.01
CA ALA A 108 3.99 17.71 -9.23
C ALA A 108 4.78 16.44 -8.89
N GLN A 109 5.51 16.47 -7.79
CA GLN A 109 6.20 15.33 -7.22
C GLN A 109 6.37 15.47 -5.71
N GLU A 110 6.07 14.40 -4.98
CA GLU A 110 6.31 14.31 -3.53
C GLU A 110 6.65 12.89 -3.10
N SER A 111 6.90 12.68 -1.80
CA SER A 111 7.37 11.37 -1.35
C SER A 111 7.00 11.04 0.07
N VAL A 112 6.71 9.76 0.29
CA VAL A 112 6.65 9.14 1.61
C VAL A 112 7.97 8.45 1.92
N THR A 113 8.45 8.65 3.13
CA THR A 113 9.60 7.97 3.71
C THR A 113 9.14 7.03 4.82
N VAL A 114 9.53 5.76 4.71
CA VAL A 114 9.30 4.73 5.72
C VAL A 114 10.60 4.45 6.44
N ARG A 115 10.59 4.54 7.77
CA ARG A 115 11.76 4.25 8.61
C ARG A 115 11.42 3.24 9.69
N ARG A 116 12.36 2.36 10.01
CA ARG A 116 12.23 1.44 11.15
C ARG A 116 13.55 1.34 11.90
N ARG A 117 13.48 1.34 13.23
CA ARG A 117 14.62 0.99 14.11
C ARG A 117 14.58 -0.52 14.41
N HIS A 118 15.72 -1.09 14.79
CA HIS A 118 15.82 -2.52 15.09
C HIS A 118 14.75 -2.94 16.11
N ASN A 119 13.98 -4.00 15.78
CA ASN A 119 12.88 -4.54 16.59
C ASN A 119 11.78 -3.53 16.99
N LYS A 120 11.63 -2.41 16.27
CA LYS A 120 10.53 -1.45 16.48
C LYS A 120 9.52 -1.49 15.34
N MET A 121 8.42 -0.79 15.53
CA MET A 121 7.42 -0.51 14.50
C MET A 121 7.94 0.52 13.48
N TYR A 122 7.25 0.63 12.34
CA TYR A 122 7.56 1.60 11.29
C TYR A 122 7.08 3.01 11.65
N GLN A 123 7.84 4.01 11.21
CA GLN A 123 7.47 5.41 11.16
C GLN A 123 7.23 5.81 9.71
N ILE A 124 6.18 6.58 9.49
CA ILE A 124 5.84 7.14 8.18
C ILE A 124 5.99 8.65 8.27
N LYS A 125 6.72 9.21 7.32
CA LYS A 125 6.87 10.65 7.15
C LYS A 125 6.62 11.00 5.70
N GLY A 126 5.78 11.99 5.43
CA GLY A 126 5.66 12.59 4.11
C GLY A 126 6.06 14.06 4.15
N ARG A 127 5.61 14.81 3.15
CA ARG A 127 5.84 16.26 3.08
C ARG A 127 5.09 16.97 4.21
N ASP A 128 3.84 16.61 4.44
CA ASP A 128 2.91 17.37 5.29
C ASP A 128 2.88 16.89 6.74
N GLY A 129 3.73 15.91 7.08
CA GLY A 129 3.93 15.54 8.46
C GLY A 129 4.51 14.16 8.68
N VAL A 130 4.49 13.79 9.95
CA VAL A 130 4.82 12.46 10.44
C VAL A 130 3.54 11.86 10.97
N LEU A 131 3.23 10.64 10.54
CA LEU A 131 2.09 9.92 11.10
C LEU A 131 2.36 9.65 12.58
N GLU A 132 1.47 10.14 13.46
CA GLU A 132 1.64 10.06 14.91
C GLU A 132 1.73 8.60 15.38
N LYS A 133 0.83 7.77 14.86
CA LYS A 133 0.81 6.34 15.16
C LYS A 133 1.94 5.61 14.45
N ARG A 134 2.46 4.58 15.12
CA ARG A 134 3.43 3.67 14.54
C ARG A 134 2.72 2.56 13.77
N ILE A 135 3.33 2.11 12.69
CA ILE A 135 2.75 1.08 11.84
C ILE A 135 3.39 -0.27 12.15
N SER A 136 2.55 -1.26 12.42
CA SER A 136 2.99 -2.60 12.80
C SER A 136 3.62 -3.34 11.60
N ARG A 137 4.36 -4.40 11.89
CA ARG A 137 4.88 -5.33 10.86
C ARG A 137 3.79 -6.18 10.21
N ASN A 138 2.60 -6.22 10.80
CA ASN A 138 1.43 -6.94 10.31
C ASN A 138 0.39 -5.99 9.70
N SER A 139 0.76 -4.73 9.45
CA SER A 139 -0.13 -3.68 8.96
C SER A 139 -0.90 -4.07 7.70
N LEU A 140 -0.34 -4.91 6.82
CA LEU A 140 -1.07 -5.42 5.67
C LEU A 140 -2.27 -6.30 6.09
N ALA A 141 -2.09 -7.25 7.01
CA ALA A 141 -3.22 -8.03 7.53
C ALA A 141 -4.25 -7.15 8.25
N GLU A 142 -3.79 -6.20 9.06
CA GLU A 142 -4.66 -5.25 9.77
C GLU A 142 -5.48 -4.38 8.81
N ALA A 143 -4.87 -3.91 7.72
CA ALA A 143 -5.53 -3.11 6.69
C ALA A 143 -6.57 -3.92 5.89
N LEU A 144 -6.31 -5.21 5.66
CA LEU A 144 -7.23 -6.10 4.92
C LEU A 144 -8.38 -6.63 5.79
N HIS A 145 -8.23 -6.67 7.11
CA HIS A 145 -9.19 -7.30 8.03
C HIS A 145 -10.64 -6.78 7.92
N PRO A 146 -10.92 -5.46 7.85
CA PRO A 146 -12.29 -4.94 7.79
C PRO A 146 -13.08 -5.38 6.55
N MET A 147 -12.39 -5.82 5.49
CA MET A 147 -13.02 -6.25 4.25
C MET A 147 -13.21 -7.76 4.15
N ARG A 148 -12.55 -8.55 5.02
CA ARG A 148 -12.79 -10.01 5.10
C ARG A 148 -14.15 -10.34 5.71
N SER A 149 -14.56 -9.58 6.73
CA SER A 149 -15.86 -9.80 7.41
C SER A 149 -17.08 -9.41 6.57
N ARG A 150 -16.91 -8.56 5.54
CA ARG A 150 -17.99 -8.15 4.63
C ARG A 150 -18.24 -9.12 3.48
N ILE A 151 -17.43 -10.18 3.34
CA ILE A 151 -17.50 -11.15 2.24
C ILE A 151 -18.27 -12.42 2.64
N GLN A 152 -18.53 -12.64 3.94
CA GLN A 152 -19.29 -13.80 4.42
C GLN A 152 -20.83 -13.68 4.25
N VAL A 153 -21.32 -12.68 3.49
CA VAL A 153 -22.76 -12.53 3.22
C VAL A 153 -23.00 -12.47 1.72
N SER A 154 -22.87 -13.61 1.04
CA SER A 154 -23.63 -13.92 -0.17
C SER A 154 -23.70 -15.45 -0.30
N PRO A 155 -24.91 -16.04 -0.24
CA PRO A 155 -25.13 -17.46 -0.52
C PRO A 155 -24.90 -17.80 -1.99
#